data_AF-N6VCV4-F1
#
_entry.id   AF-N6VCV4-F1
#
_cell.length_a   1.000
_cell.length_b   1.000
_cell.length_c   1.000
_cell.angle_alpha   90.00
_cell.angle_beta   90.00
_cell.angle_gamma   90.00
#
_symmetry.space_group_name_H-M   'P 1'
#
loop_
_entity.id
_entity.type
_entity.pdbx_description
1 polymer ?
#
loop_
_entity_poly.entity_id
_entity_poly.type
_entity_poly.pdbx_seq_one_letter_code
_entity_poly.pdbx_strand_id
1 'polypeptide(L)'
;MVMGCVFKHHVYLCVVSTAMLAGLSLITSHTKVYAKQQNCGTVSSDGSGVVNKPIVCDRSSGTMVLNTSSGRGNEIEINMSKHSNAETAVTITGSGTNIIATKKLKVTGMVKGGSGKGPVIKVLSGGKLMLHGGVEVEVTGAGMKKVIEVNSGGTLMMDGESTIKVKGDGTGLVGVQMGSMEKLMMMRNVIFENVSEGINIKGGGSGGSVMVMGLGKTTMTVKNSGSVGIKVEDTGKINATVMGLKIERSGTGSGSKGVEFVGNVTGKGTGTLTLNMVEISGFETGVSASKGTLNIMGNSAITVTSGGMGLEVKGEAMATMTGGRIVGSGDGMGVKMGSSKTLMLNSVDISNVGVGGKYGVQVTGEGTVTMMGGSIMEFETGVSASNGTLVMMGGTKITVKGGTGLEVKETASAILMGGTEIKVTSGGTGLSVSGEAMATLTGAVIKGTDGKGMG
;
A
#
# COMPACT_ATOMS: atom_id res chain seq x y z
N MET A 1 12.74 -75.23 -2.17
CA MET A 1 12.83 -74.55 -0.87
C MET A 1 13.45 -73.17 -1.10
N VAL A 2 12.89 -72.15 -0.43
CA VAL A 2 13.43 -70.78 -0.25
C VAL A 2 13.37 -69.84 -1.46
N MET A 3 12.45 -68.86 -1.39
CA MET A 3 12.80 -67.43 -1.45
C MET A 3 11.59 -66.61 -0.99
N GLY A 4 11.59 -66.21 0.28
CA GLY A 4 10.60 -65.34 0.87
C GLY A 4 11.28 -64.25 1.69
N CYS A 5 10.70 -63.05 1.62
CA CYS A 5 10.90 -61.92 2.54
C CYS A 5 12.18 -61.08 2.39
N VAL A 6 12.20 -60.17 1.42
CA VAL A 6 13.02 -58.94 1.50
C VAL A 6 12.26 -57.73 0.95
N PHE A 7 11.14 -57.32 1.55
CA PHE A 7 10.57 -55.98 1.29
C PHE A 7 9.67 -55.54 2.45
N LYS A 8 10.25 -55.35 3.65
CA LYS A 8 9.50 -54.75 4.77
C LYS A 8 10.25 -53.77 5.66
N HIS A 9 11.50 -53.39 5.33
CA HIS A 9 12.29 -52.51 6.20
C HIS A 9 12.74 -51.16 5.62
N HIS A 10 12.52 -50.85 4.35
CA HIS A 10 12.93 -49.54 3.81
C HIS A 10 11.82 -48.48 3.68
N VAL A 11 10.54 -48.86 3.77
CA VAL A 11 9.44 -47.88 3.63
C VAL A 11 9.09 -47.19 4.95
N TYR A 12 9.39 -47.80 6.10
CA TYR A 12 9.02 -47.23 7.40
C TYR A 12 9.95 -46.10 7.86
N LEU A 13 11.19 -46.04 7.39
CA LEU A 13 12.17 -45.04 7.87
C LEU A 13 11.95 -43.63 7.29
N CYS A 14 11.36 -43.52 6.09
CA CYS A 14 11.04 -42.23 5.46
C CYS A 14 9.77 -41.57 6.03
N VAL A 15 8.80 -42.37 6.50
CA VAL A 15 7.53 -41.83 7.03
C VAL A 15 7.69 -41.38 8.48
N VAL A 16 8.57 -42.02 9.27
CA VAL A 16 8.82 -41.62 10.67
C VAL A 16 9.65 -40.33 10.76
N SER A 17 10.52 -40.05 9.77
CA SER A 17 11.35 -38.83 9.77
C SER A 17 10.56 -37.56 9.48
N THR A 18 9.54 -37.62 8.62
CA THR A 18 8.68 -36.45 8.33
C THR A 18 7.69 -36.16 9.46
N ALA A 19 7.22 -37.19 10.18
CA ALA A 19 6.36 -37.01 11.35
C ALA A 19 7.12 -36.43 12.57
N MET A 20 8.38 -36.86 12.81
CA MET A 20 9.19 -36.29 13.90
C MET A 20 9.59 -34.83 13.66
N LEU A 21 9.85 -34.41 12.41
CA LEU A 21 10.14 -33.01 12.08
C LEU A 21 8.92 -32.09 12.25
N ALA A 22 7.70 -32.58 11.97
CA ALA A 22 6.46 -31.86 12.27
C ALA A 22 6.15 -31.81 13.79
N GLY A 23 6.47 -32.89 14.52
CA GLY A 23 6.34 -32.92 15.98
C GLY A 23 7.31 -31.97 16.70
N LEU A 24 8.55 -31.82 16.22
CA LEU A 24 9.54 -30.94 16.84
C LEU A 24 9.28 -29.45 16.56
N SER A 25 8.58 -29.12 15.45
CA SER A 25 8.08 -27.76 15.20
C SER A 25 6.96 -27.37 16.18
N LEU A 26 6.19 -28.32 16.71
CA LEU A 26 5.13 -28.04 17.68
C LEU A 26 5.70 -27.79 19.09
N ILE A 27 6.86 -28.37 19.42
CA ILE A 27 7.43 -28.33 20.77
C ILE A 27 8.43 -27.17 20.96
N THR A 28 9.01 -26.61 19.90
CA THR A 28 9.83 -25.38 20.03
C THR A 28 9.02 -24.09 20.19
N SER A 29 7.68 -24.20 20.18
CA SER A 29 6.77 -23.18 20.73
C SER A 29 6.72 -23.22 22.26
N HIS A 30 7.87 -23.40 22.92
CA HIS A 30 8.04 -22.97 24.30
C HIS A 30 8.03 -21.45 24.33
N THR A 31 6.81 -20.94 24.18
CA THR A 31 6.34 -19.72 24.80
C THR A 31 7.05 -19.58 26.13
N LYS A 32 7.95 -18.59 26.22
CA LYS A 32 8.29 -18.00 27.51
C LYS A 32 7.01 -17.34 28.04
N VAL A 33 6.09 -18.16 28.53
CA VAL A 33 4.99 -17.74 29.38
C VAL A 33 5.64 -17.36 30.70
N TYR A 34 6.23 -16.16 30.74
CA TYR A 34 6.11 -15.41 31.97
C TYR A 34 4.63 -15.39 32.27
N ALA A 35 4.23 -15.92 33.43
CA ALA A 35 2.90 -15.72 33.99
C ALA A 35 2.69 -14.20 34.15
N LYS A 36 2.33 -13.52 33.06
CA LYS A 36 2.06 -12.10 33.04
C LYS A 36 0.64 -11.96 33.51
N GLN A 37 0.49 -11.66 34.80
CA GLN A 37 -0.76 -11.20 35.38
C GLN A 37 -1.38 -10.15 34.45
N GLN A 38 -2.65 -10.35 34.07
CA GLN A 38 -3.40 -9.39 33.28
C GLN A 38 -3.28 -8.01 33.93
N ASN A 39 -2.84 -7.01 33.17
CA ASN A 39 -2.77 -5.63 33.63
C ASN A 39 -3.41 -4.75 32.57
N CYS A 40 -4.70 -4.96 32.32
CA CYS A 40 -5.47 -4.17 31.36
C CYS A 40 -6.68 -3.54 32.04
N GLY A 41 -7.09 -2.37 31.55
CA GLY A 41 -7.89 -1.42 32.33
C GLY A 41 -6.97 -0.41 32.99
N THR A 42 -6.80 -0.49 34.31
CA THR A 42 -5.88 0.37 35.07
C THR A 42 -4.51 -0.29 35.26
N VAL A 43 -3.48 0.24 34.59
CA VAL A 43 -2.10 -0.20 34.77
C VAL A 43 -1.43 0.51 35.94
N SER A 44 -0.76 -0.25 36.81
CA SER A 44 0.04 0.30 37.90
C SER A 44 1.23 1.07 37.33
N SER A 45 1.32 2.34 37.67
CA SER A 45 2.48 3.19 37.43
C SER A 45 3.35 3.31 38.69
N ASP A 46 4.60 3.73 38.53
CA ASP A 46 5.37 4.23 39.66
C ASP A 46 4.80 5.57 40.19
N GLY A 47 5.41 6.09 41.27
CA GLY A 47 5.03 7.36 41.88
C GLY A 47 5.17 8.58 40.96
N SER A 48 5.85 8.44 39.81
CA SER A 48 5.96 9.45 38.74
C SER A 48 4.98 9.24 37.57
N GLY A 49 4.16 8.18 37.59
CA GLY A 49 3.19 7.90 36.54
C GLY A 49 3.71 7.09 35.35
N VAL A 50 4.91 6.53 35.46
CA VAL A 50 5.53 5.70 34.42
C VAL A 50 5.21 4.23 34.65
N VAL A 51 4.81 3.54 33.58
CA VAL A 51 4.57 2.09 33.57
C VAL A 51 5.88 1.39 33.24
N ASN A 52 6.54 0.86 34.27
CA ASN A 52 7.83 0.18 34.13
C ASN A 52 7.69 -1.31 33.81
N LYS A 53 6.64 -1.76 33.08
CA LYS A 53 6.45 -3.17 32.70
C LYS A 53 5.62 -3.30 31.41
N PRO A 54 5.78 -4.41 30.63
CA PRO A 54 4.94 -4.67 29.47
C PRO A 54 3.46 -4.84 29.85
N ILE A 55 2.57 -4.35 28.99
CA ILE A 55 1.12 -4.47 29.11
C ILE A 55 0.66 -5.65 28.23
N VAL A 56 -0.08 -6.60 28.80
CA VAL A 56 -0.63 -7.75 28.08
C VAL A 56 -2.11 -7.92 28.43
N CYS A 57 -2.95 -7.85 27.40
CA CYS A 57 -4.39 -8.07 27.45
C CYS A 57 -4.73 -9.33 26.67
N ASP A 58 -5.13 -10.41 27.33
CA ASP A 58 -5.34 -11.71 26.69
C ASP A 58 -6.71 -12.38 26.93
N ARG A 59 -7.50 -11.90 27.91
CA ARG A 59 -8.87 -12.39 28.17
C ARG A 59 -9.74 -11.29 28.77
N SER A 60 -10.60 -10.67 27.97
CA SER A 60 -11.65 -9.79 28.49
C SER A 60 -12.98 -10.07 27.83
N SER A 61 -14.04 -10.16 28.63
CA SER A 61 -15.42 -10.06 28.17
C SER A 61 -15.83 -8.59 28.19
N GLY A 62 -15.63 -7.86 27.09
CA GLY A 62 -16.08 -6.48 26.96
C GLY A 62 -15.03 -5.48 26.49
N THR A 63 -15.35 -4.20 26.67
CA THR A 63 -14.49 -3.07 26.28
C THR A 63 -13.86 -2.45 27.51
N MET A 64 -12.54 -2.35 27.52
CA MET A 64 -11.78 -1.76 28.62
C MET A 64 -11.08 -0.48 28.17
N VAL A 65 -11.06 0.53 29.02
CA VAL A 65 -10.28 1.75 28.82
C VAL A 65 -8.90 1.56 29.45
N LEU A 66 -7.84 1.66 28.65
CA LEU A 66 -6.47 1.62 29.13
C LEU A 66 -6.10 2.96 29.78
N ASN A 67 -5.78 2.94 31.07
CA ASN A 67 -5.40 4.13 31.84
C ASN A 67 -4.37 3.79 32.93
N THR A 68 -3.67 4.78 33.48
CA THR A 68 -2.70 4.61 34.57
C THR A 68 -3.31 4.91 35.93
N SER A 69 -2.80 4.26 36.99
CA SER A 69 -3.26 4.46 38.37
C SER A 69 -3.06 5.89 38.89
N SER A 70 -2.14 6.67 38.32
CA SER A 70 -1.85 8.05 38.74
C SER A 70 -2.58 9.14 37.93
N GLY A 71 -3.43 8.77 36.96
CA GLY A 71 -4.56 9.55 36.42
C GLY A 71 -4.33 10.90 35.71
N ARG A 72 -3.32 11.70 36.07
CA ARG A 72 -3.28 13.15 35.78
C ARG A 72 -2.67 13.58 34.45
N GLY A 73 -2.03 12.67 33.70
CA GLY A 73 -1.38 12.99 32.42
C GLY A 73 -2.23 12.71 31.19
N ASN A 74 -1.88 13.34 30.07
CA ASN A 74 -2.45 13.08 28.73
C ASN A 74 -1.79 11.90 28.00
N GLU A 75 -0.81 11.26 28.65
CA GLU A 75 -0.01 10.19 28.08
C GLU A 75 0.06 9.01 29.06
N ILE A 76 0.24 7.81 28.51
CA ILE A 76 0.62 6.59 29.24
C ILE A 76 2.05 6.31 28.83
N GLU A 77 2.98 6.66 29.71
CA GLU A 77 4.40 6.40 29.49
C GLU A 77 4.77 4.99 29.90
N ILE A 78 5.36 4.23 28.98
CA ILE A 78 5.80 2.85 29.18
C ILE A 78 7.32 2.81 28.99
N ASN A 79 8.04 2.58 30.08
CA ASN A 79 9.50 2.49 30.05
C ASN A 79 9.94 1.02 30.02
N MET A 80 10.53 0.62 28.90
CA MET A 80 10.99 -0.74 28.62
C MET A 80 12.46 -0.97 28.97
N SER A 81 13.17 0.04 29.49
CA SER A 81 14.62 -0.03 29.76
C SER A 81 15.00 -1.15 30.74
N LYS A 82 14.15 -1.43 31.73
CA LYS A 82 14.33 -2.52 32.71
C LYS A 82 13.81 -3.87 32.22
N HIS A 83 13.17 -3.91 31.06
CA HIS A 83 12.56 -5.09 30.46
C HIS A 83 13.14 -5.39 29.08
N SER A 84 14.46 -5.32 28.96
CA SER A 84 15.20 -5.53 27.70
C SER A 84 15.02 -6.92 27.09
N ASN A 85 14.46 -7.90 27.82
CA ASN A 85 14.09 -9.22 27.31
C ASN A 85 12.65 -9.29 26.75
N ALA A 86 11.85 -8.25 26.93
CA ALA A 86 10.47 -8.21 26.44
C ALA A 86 10.43 -7.72 24.99
N GLU A 87 9.70 -8.45 24.15
CA GLU A 87 9.65 -8.20 22.70
C GLU A 87 8.70 -7.09 22.27
N THR A 88 7.78 -6.66 23.15
CA THR A 88 6.68 -5.76 22.82
C THR A 88 6.21 -5.04 24.09
N ALA A 89 5.91 -3.75 23.98
CA ALA A 89 5.45 -2.94 25.11
C ALA A 89 3.96 -3.17 25.42
N VAL A 90 3.12 -3.27 24.38
CA VAL A 90 1.67 -3.52 24.52
C VAL A 90 1.26 -4.71 23.64
N THR A 91 0.68 -5.74 24.23
CA THR A 91 0.13 -6.90 23.51
C THR A 91 -1.36 -7.04 23.81
N ILE A 92 -2.17 -7.08 22.77
CA ILE A 92 -3.61 -7.31 22.84
C ILE A 92 -3.91 -8.56 22.02
N THR A 93 -4.47 -9.57 22.67
CA THR A 93 -4.74 -10.87 22.07
C THR A 93 -6.07 -11.44 22.58
N GLY A 94 -6.62 -12.38 21.82
CA GLY A 94 -7.86 -13.07 22.14
C GLY A 94 -9.09 -12.36 21.61
N SER A 95 -10.00 -13.14 21.05
CA SER A 95 -11.30 -12.67 20.57
C SER A 95 -12.10 -12.11 21.74
N GLY A 96 -12.73 -10.95 21.54
CA GLY A 96 -13.50 -10.25 22.57
C GLY A 96 -12.67 -9.29 23.43
N THR A 97 -11.34 -9.32 23.36
CA THR A 97 -10.48 -8.36 24.05
C THR A 97 -10.48 -7.02 23.31
N ASN A 98 -11.30 -6.07 23.78
CA ASN A 98 -11.40 -4.73 23.19
C ASN A 98 -10.77 -3.69 24.13
N ILE A 99 -9.74 -2.98 23.66
CA ILE A 99 -9.03 -1.96 24.43
C ILE A 99 -9.21 -0.60 23.78
N ILE A 100 -9.57 0.41 24.57
CA ILE A 100 -9.59 1.82 24.18
C ILE A 100 -8.43 2.53 24.89
N ALA A 101 -7.44 3.03 24.15
CA ALA A 101 -6.44 3.93 24.67
C ALA A 101 -6.91 5.38 24.45
N THR A 102 -7.40 6.02 25.51
CA THR A 102 -7.89 7.41 25.48
C THR A 102 -6.77 8.44 25.52
N LYS A 103 -5.58 8.02 25.95
CA LYS A 103 -4.37 8.84 26.09
C LYS A 103 -3.32 8.43 25.06
N LYS A 104 -2.38 9.32 24.77
CA LYS A 104 -1.23 9.00 23.91
C LYS A 104 -0.40 7.88 24.56
N LEU A 105 0.00 6.86 23.79
CA LEU A 105 0.93 5.84 24.27
C LEU A 105 2.36 6.30 23.96
N LYS A 106 3.13 6.61 25.00
CA LYS A 106 4.55 6.98 24.86
C LYS A 106 5.41 5.80 25.30
N VAL A 107 6.22 5.24 24.41
CA VAL A 107 7.11 4.12 24.73
C VAL A 107 8.56 4.56 24.66
N THR A 108 9.30 4.34 25.75
CA THR A 108 10.73 4.68 25.89
C THR A 108 11.54 3.44 26.25
N GLY A 109 12.84 3.46 25.93
CA GLY A 109 13.75 2.34 26.17
C GLY A 109 13.73 1.27 25.07
N MET A 110 14.69 0.34 25.14
CA MET A 110 14.92 -0.63 24.07
C MET A 110 13.92 -1.79 24.11
N VAL A 111 13.11 -1.94 23.06
CA VAL A 111 12.32 -3.14 22.81
C VAL A 111 13.18 -4.10 21.98
N LYS A 112 13.80 -5.11 22.61
CA LYS A 112 14.51 -6.15 21.85
C LYS A 112 13.50 -7.11 21.26
N GLY A 113 13.24 -7.01 19.95
CA GLY A 113 12.68 -8.16 19.24
C GLY A 113 13.72 -9.28 19.22
N GLY A 114 13.34 -10.53 19.48
CA GLY A 114 14.18 -11.67 19.08
C GLY A 114 14.55 -11.50 17.61
N SER A 115 15.85 -11.57 17.27
CA SER A 115 16.43 -11.23 15.95
C SER A 115 16.25 -9.78 15.44
N GLY A 116 15.86 -8.82 16.28
CA GLY A 116 15.85 -7.38 15.97
C GLY A 116 14.71 -6.91 15.05
N LYS A 117 13.49 -7.43 15.23
CA LYS A 117 12.33 -7.11 14.36
C LYS A 117 10.98 -6.93 15.07
N GLY A 118 10.96 -6.79 16.39
CA GLY A 118 9.72 -6.76 17.19
C GLY A 118 8.95 -5.43 17.05
N PRO A 119 7.61 -5.45 17.01
CA PRO A 119 6.78 -4.25 17.08
C PRO A 119 6.66 -3.70 18.51
N VAL A 120 6.32 -2.42 18.64
CA VAL A 120 6.02 -1.77 19.93
C VAL A 120 4.66 -2.21 20.47
N ILE A 121 3.67 -2.31 19.58
CA ILE A 121 2.31 -2.73 19.88
C ILE A 121 1.94 -3.93 19.01
N LYS A 122 1.40 -4.99 19.62
CA LYS A 122 0.83 -6.16 18.95
C LYS A 122 -0.67 -6.23 19.16
N VAL A 123 -1.43 -6.39 18.09
CA VAL A 123 -2.87 -6.67 18.11
C VAL A 123 -3.11 -7.96 17.33
N LEU A 124 -3.43 -9.04 18.06
CA LEU A 124 -3.40 -10.40 17.55
C LEU A 124 -4.72 -11.13 17.81
N SER A 125 -4.96 -12.21 17.06
CA SER A 125 -5.93 -13.26 17.38
C SER A 125 -7.35 -12.75 17.68
N GLY A 126 -7.85 -11.83 16.83
CA GLY A 126 -9.17 -11.20 16.99
C GLY A 126 -9.25 -10.10 18.06
N GLY A 127 -8.15 -9.76 18.72
CA GLY A 127 -8.07 -8.62 19.64
C GLY A 127 -8.30 -7.29 18.92
N LYS A 128 -8.81 -6.31 19.65
CA LYS A 128 -9.14 -4.98 19.11
C LYS A 128 -8.48 -3.88 19.94
N LEU A 129 -7.78 -2.99 19.26
CA LEU A 129 -7.25 -1.75 19.83
C LEU A 129 -7.90 -0.55 19.16
N MET A 130 -8.49 0.33 19.97
CA MET A 130 -8.95 1.64 19.57
C MET A 130 -8.04 2.70 20.17
N LEU A 131 -7.42 3.50 19.31
CA LEU A 131 -6.59 4.64 19.66
C LEU A 131 -7.42 5.91 19.51
N HIS A 132 -7.64 6.62 20.61
CA HIS A 132 -8.19 7.97 20.59
C HIS A 132 -7.07 9.03 20.69
N GLY A 133 -5.92 8.66 21.24
CA GLY A 133 -4.68 9.43 21.16
C GLY A 133 -3.69 8.83 20.16
N GLY A 134 -2.52 9.47 20.02
CA GLY A 134 -1.42 8.96 19.19
C GLY A 134 -0.57 7.89 19.86
N VAL A 135 0.44 7.41 19.12
CA VAL A 135 1.53 6.56 19.61
C VAL A 135 2.85 7.26 19.33
N GLU A 136 3.61 7.53 20.38
CA GLU A 136 4.95 8.11 20.27
C GLU A 136 5.97 7.09 20.77
N VAL A 137 6.93 6.77 19.91
CA VAL A 137 7.99 5.82 20.21
C VAL A 137 9.32 6.57 20.20
N GLU A 138 9.99 6.57 21.34
CA GLU A 138 11.38 7.02 21.43
C GLU A 138 12.28 5.82 21.22
N VAL A 139 12.88 5.74 20.03
CA VAL A 139 13.79 4.64 19.70
C VAL A 139 15.16 4.94 20.27
N THR A 140 15.53 4.23 21.34
CA THR A 140 16.91 4.19 21.82
C THR A 140 17.49 2.82 21.47
N GLY A 141 18.20 2.72 20.33
CA GLY A 141 18.96 1.53 19.94
C GLY A 141 18.49 0.82 18.65
N ALA A 142 19.37 0.00 18.08
CA ALA A 142 19.11 -0.77 16.85
C ALA A 142 18.19 -1.98 17.11
N GLY A 143 17.14 -2.16 16.32
CA GLY A 143 16.36 -3.42 16.30
C GLY A 143 14.83 -3.33 16.26
N MET A 144 14.24 -2.13 16.21
CA MET A 144 12.81 -2.00 15.90
C MET A 144 12.60 -1.88 14.39
N LYS A 145 11.51 -2.44 13.88
CA LYS A 145 11.10 -2.32 12.47
C LYS A 145 9.66 -1.86 12.27
N LYS A 146 8.85 -1.91 13.32
CA LYS A 146 7.40 -1.70 13.24
C LYS A 146 6.95 -0.97 14.50
N VAL A 147 6.06 0.01 14.39
CA VAL A 147 5.42 0.60 15.58
C VAL A 147 4.27 -0.30 16.01
N ILE A 148 3.33 -0.57 15.11
CA ILE A 148 2.17 -1.43 15.38
C ILE A 148 2.18 -2.63 14.44
N GLU A 149 1.95 -3.82 14.98
CA GLU A 149 1.68 -5.03 14.21
C GLU A 149 0.25 -5.49 14.50
N VAL A 150 -0.56 -5.57 13.46
CA VAL A 150 -1.89 -6.17 13.49
C VAL A 150 -1.79 -7.48 12.73
N ASN A 151 -2.14 -8.60 13.37
CA ASN A 151 -2.06 -9.92 12.72
C ASN A 151 -3.15 -10.88 13.24
N SER A 152 -3.27 -12.03 12.61
CA SER A 152 -4.18 -13.13 13.01
C SER A 152 -5.61 -12.65 13.24
N GLY A 153 -6.12 -11.78 12.35
CA GLY A 153 -7.48 -11.24 12.43
C GLY A 153 -7.68 -10.13 13.46
N GLY A 154 -6.61 -9.53 13.99
CA GLY A 154 -6.68 -8.35 14.85
C GLY A 154 -7.33 -7.14 14.17
N THR A 155 -7.85 -6.21 14.98
CA THR A 155 -8.45 -4.96 14.50
C THR A 155 -7.81 -3.75 15.18
N LEU A 156 -7.36 -2.79 14.38
CA LEU A 156 -6.89 -1.48 14.83
C LEU A 156 -7.89 -0.40 14.40
N MET A 157 -8.34 0.42 15.34
CA MET A 157 -9.19 1.58 15.09
C MET A 157 -8.45 2.85 15.55
N MET A 158 -8.44 3.87 14.72
CA MET A 158 -7.93 5.21 15.05
C MET A 158 -9.12 6.16 15.06
N ASP A 159 -9.70 6.32 16.26
CA ASP A 159 -10.94 7.06 16.49
C ASP A 159 -10.72 8.55 16.76
N GLY A 160 -9.54 8.90 17.30
CA GLY A 160 -9.12 10.28 17.49
C GLY A 160 -7.98 10.68 16.56
N GLU A 161 -7.66 11.98 16.52
CA GLU A 161 -6.48 12.45 15.80
C GLU A 161 -5.23 11.76 16.36
N SER A 162 -4.58 10.97 15.51
CA SER A 162 -3.56 10.03 15.94
C SER A 162 -2.25 10.33 15.22
N THR A 163 -1.19 10.58 15.97
CA THR A 163 0.16 10.64 15.41
C THR A 163 0.90 9.38 15.79
N ILE A 164 1.39 8.63 14.81
CA ILE A 164 2.40 7.58 14.97
C ILE A 164 3.74 8.21 14.69
N LYS A 165 4.51 8.46 15.75
CA LYS A 165 5.80 9.16 15.67
C LYS A 165 6.93 8.28 16.16
N VAL A 166 7.99 8.23 15.37
CA VAL A 166 9.28 7.65 15.77
C VAL A 166 10.28 8.78 15.97
N LYS A 167 10.99 8.81 17.11
CA LYS A 167 12.18 9.67 17.28
C LYS A 167 13.42 8.95 16.74
N GLY A 168 14.16 9.58 15.84
CA GLY A 168 15.37 9.03 15.20
C GLY A 168 15.30 9.02 13.68
N ASP A 169 16.25 8.33 13.03
CA ASP A 169 16.22 8.08 11.60
C ASP A 169 15.19 6.98 11.29
N GLY A 170 14.04 7.38 10.77
CA GLY A 170 12.91 6.50 10.47
C GLY A 170 13.14 5.41 9.41
N THR A 171 14.39 5.20 9.01
CA THR A 171 14.79 4.40 7.85
C THR A 171 14.48 2.92 8.09
N GLY A 172 13.69 2.32 7.21
CA GLY A 172 13.27 0.93 7.29
C GLY A 172 12.22 0.64 8.37
N LEU A 173 11.64 1.68 8.98
CA LEU A 173 10.55 1.54 9.95
C LEU A 173 9.18 1.60 9.27
N VAL A 174 8.28 0.77 9.77
CA VAL A 174 6.87 0.71 9.39
C VAL A 174 6.03 1.30 10.50
N GLY A 175 5.10 2.20 10.18
CA GLY A 175 4.10 2.69 11.12
C GLY A 175 3.17 1.56 11.57
N VAL A 176 2.33 1.06 10.66
CA VAL A 176 1.46 -0.09 10.92
C VAL A 176 1.79 -1.22 9.94
N GLN A 177 2.18 -2.39 10.46
CA GLN A 177 2.25 -3.61 9.67
C GLN A 177 0.96 -4.42 9.85
N MET A 178 0.38 -4.87 8.75
CA MET A 178 -0.80 -5.74 8.71
C MET A 178 -0.44 -7.09 8.09
N GLY A 179 -1.17 -8.14 8.48
CA GLY A 179 -0.97 -9.53 8.06
C GLY A 179 -1.87 -9.94 6.89
N SER A 180 -2.71 -10.96 7.08
CA SER A 180 -3.59 -11.52 6.05
C SER A 180 -5.10 -11.25 6.23
N MET A 181 -5.62 -11.05 7.44
CA MET A 181 -7.08 -10.96 7.71
C MET A 181 -7.49 -9.74 8.54
N GLU A 182 -6.64 -8.73 8.61
CA GLU A 182 -6.75 -7.65 9.59
C GLU A 182 -7.55 -6.47 9.06
N LYS A 183 -8.07 -5.70 10.01
CA LYS A 183 -8.84 -4.49 9.74
C LYS A 183 -8.18 -3.29 10.39
N LEU A 184 -7.95 -2.25 9.60
CA LEU A 184 -7.54 -0.93 10.04
C LEU A 184 -8.63 0.06 9.66
N MET A 185 -9.24 0.69 10.66
CA MET A 185 -10.24 1.74 10.47
C MET A 185 -9.71 3.06 11.01
N MET A 186 -9.72 4.09 10.19
CA MET A 186 -9.36 5.46 10.56
C MET A 186 -10.64 6.31 10.50
N MET A 187 -11.02 6.90 11.62
CA MET A 187 -12.19 7.79 11.71
C MET A 187 -11.79 9.26 11.77
N ARG A 188 -10.50 9.52 12.03
CA ARG A 188 -9.89 10.85 12.10
C ARG A 188 -8.51 10.82 11.45
N ASN A 189 -7.95 12.00 11.25
CA ASN A 189 -6.66 12.15 10.58
C ASN A 189 -5.55 11.41 11.34
N VAL A 190 -4.67 10.77 10.56
CA VAL A 190 -3.55 9.98 11.08
C VAL A 190 -2.26 10.50 10.47
N ILE A 191 -1.29 10.81 11.31
CA ILE A 191 0.02 11.29 10.87
C ILE A 191 1.08 10.25 11.20
N PHE A 192 1.86 9.86 10.19
CA PHE A 192 3.03 9.01 10.32
C PHE A 192 4.29 9.87 10.20
N GLU A 193 5.05 10.03 11.29
CA GLU A 193 6.28 10.83 11.30
C GLU A 193 7.51 9.94 11.46
N ASN A 194 8.51 10.17 10.61
CA ASN A 194 9.79 9.44 10.60
C ASN A 194 9.58 7.91 10.46
N VAL A 195 8.82 7.50 9.45
CA VAL A 195 8.72 6.09 9.02
C VAL A 195 8.98 6.00 7.53
N SER A 196 9.55 4.89 7.06
CA SER A 196 9.71 4.64 5.61
C SER A 196 8.39 4.22 4.96
N GLU A 197 7.54 3.53 5.70
CA GLU A 197 6.26 3.03 5.22
C GLU A 197 5.19 3.39 6.25
N GLY A 198 4.15 4.11 5.85
CA GLY A 198 3.03 4.44 6.74
C GLY A 198 2.29 3.17 7.15
N ILE A 199 1.74 2.48 6.15
CA ILE A 199 1.14 1.15 6.30
C ILE A 199 1.88 0.16 5.39
N ASN A 200 2.28 -0.99 5.94
CA ASN A 200 2.76 -2.12 5.14
C ASN A 200 1.86 -3.34 5.36
N ILE A 201 1.21 -3.80 4.29
CA ILE A 201 0.38 -4.99 4.29
C ILE A 201 1.25 -6.16 3.79
N LYS A 202 1.54 -7.10 4.70
CA LYS A 202 2.31 -8.33 4.44
C LYS A 202 1.49 -9.59 4.68
N GLY A 203 1.00 -10.18 3.60
CA GLY A 203 0.26 -11.43 3.64
C GLY A 203 1.13 -12.65 3.99
N GLY A 204 0.47 -13.77 4.29
CA GLY A 204 1.08 -15.06 4.57
C GLY A 204 0.14 -16.19 4.19
N GLY A 205 0.16 -16.57 2.90
CA GLY A 205 -0.22 -17.89 2.39
C GLY A 205 -1.69 -18.35 2.46
N SER A 206 -2.57 -17.73 3.24
CA SER A 206 -3.93 -18.26 3.51
C SER A 206 -5.06 -17.63 2.69
N GLY A 207 -4.76 -16.72 1.75
CA GLY A 207 -5.78 -16.10 0.89
C GLY A 207 -6.74 -15.16 1.62
N GLY A 208 -6.39 -14.74 2.85
CA GLY A 208 -7.14 -13.75 3.62
C GLY A 208 -7.20 -12.39 2.92
N SER A 209 -8.19 -11.58 3.32
CA SER A 209 -8.30 -10.20 2.87
C SER A 209 -8.03 -9.20 3.98
N VAL A 210 -7.15 -8.24 3.70
CA VAL A 210 -6.84 -7.10 4.57
C VAL A 210 -7.65 -5.88 4.15
N MET A 211 -8.16 -5.12 5.12
CA MET A 211 -8.94 -3.92 4.87
C MET A 211 -8.34 -2.71 5.60
N VAL A 212 -8.07 -1.65 4.85
CA VAL A 212 -7.73 -0.31 5.35
C VAL A 212 -8.86 0.63 4.93
N MET A 213 -9.51 1.27 5.89
CA MET A 213 -10.70 2.09 5.64
C MET A 213 -10.59 3.45 6.33
N GLY A 214 -10.73 4.52 5.55
CA GLY A 214 -11.02 5.86 6.06
C GLY A 214 -12.53 6.09 6.18
N LEU A 215 -12.96 6.72 7.26
CA LEU A 215 -14.35 7.06 7.55
C LEU A 215 -14.49 8.59 7.68
N GLY A 216 -15.29 9.21 6.82
CA GLY A 216 -15.58 10.64 6.92
C GLY A 216 -14.43 11.56 6.50
N LYS A 217 -14.03 11.50 5.21
CA LYS A 217 -12.94 12.31 4.62
C LYS A 217 -11.63 12.25 5.43
N THR A 218 -11.29 11.06 5.91
CA THR A 218 -10.08 10.86 6.71
C THR A 218 -8.83 11.05 5.86
N THR A 219 -7.85 11.75 6.41
CA THR A 219 -6.53 11.93 5.81
C THR A 219 -5.46 11.16 6.57
N MET A 220 -4.69 10.35 5.85
CA MET A 220 -3.44 9.75 6.28
C MET A 220 -2.28 10.58 5.71
N THR A 221 -1.49 11.19 6.58
CA THR A 221 -0.33 12.01 6.20
C THR A 221 0.97 11.27 6.53
N VAL A 222 1.88 11.14 5.57
CA VAL A 222 3.23 10.59 5.82
C VAL A 222 4.29 11.69 5.73
N LYS A 223 5.10 11.82 6.80
CA LYS A 223 6.16 12.82 6.96
C LYS A 223 7.53 12.13 7.05
N ASN A 224 8.11 11.81 5.90
CA ASN A 224 9.50 11.37 5.79
C ASN A 224 9.93 11.40 4.32
N SER A 225 11.19 11.65 3.98
CA SER A 225 11.70 11.61 2.59
C SER A 225 11.66 10.18 2.02
N GLY A 226 11.39 10.04 0.71
CA GLY A 226 11.36 8.73 0.03
C GLY A 226 10.36 7.71 0.58
N SER A 227 9.37 8.16 1.36
CA SER A 227 8.44 7.27 2.03
C SER A 227 7.33 6.74 1.11
N VAL A 228 6.80 5.59 1.50
CA VAL A 228 5.61 4.98 0.91
C VAL A 228 4.42 5.19 1.84
N GLY A 229 3.31 5.70 1.30
CA GLY A 229 2.05 5.80 2.02
C GLY A 229 1.55 4.42 2.45
N ILE A 230 1.12 3.63 1.47
CA ILE A 230 0.69 2.25 1.67
C ILE A 230 1.50 1.32 0.77
N LYS A 231 2.19 0.35 1.37
CA LYS A 231 2.88 -0.71 0.66
C LYS A 231 2.13 -2.03 0.81
N VAL A 232 2.02 -2.78 -0.27
CA VAL A 232 1.40 -4.11 -0.28
C VAL A 232 2.37 -5.08 -0.95
N GLU A 233 2.93 -5.98 -0.15
CA GLU A 233 3.90 -6.99 -0.59
C GLU A 233 3.60 -8.33 0.08
N ASP A 234 3.66 -9.44 -0.65
CA ASP A 234 3.39 -10.76 -0.06
C ASP A 234 4.33 -11.83 -0.62
N THR A 235 4.55 -12.87 0.17
CA THR A 235 5.15 -14.15 -0.23
C THR A 235 4.11 -15.17 -0.76
N GLY A 236 2.81 -14.92 -0.62
CA GLY A 236 1.68 -15.74 -1.09
C GLY A 236 0.57 -14.94 -1.83
N LYS A 237 -0.68 -15.41 -1.75
CA LYS A 237 -1.84 -14.70 -2.28
C LYS A 237 -2.37 -13.71 -1.24
N ILE A 238 -2.31 -12.42 -1.55
CA ILE A 238 -2.88 -11.34 -0.74
C ILE A 238 -4.00 -10.61 -1.47
N ASN A 239 -5.14 -10.42 -0.79
CA ASN A 239 -6.19 -9.53 -1.26
C ASN A 239 -6.30 -8.34 -0.31
N ALA A 240 -5.98 -7.13 -0.77
CA ALA A 240 -6.08 -5.93 0.05
C ALA A 240 -7.12 -4.97 -0.52
N THR A 241 -7.88 -4.33 0.36
CA THR A 241 -8.78 -3.22 0.01
C THR A 241 -8.41 -1.99 0.82
N VAL A 242 -8.13 -0.89 0.13
CA VAL A 242 -8.02 0.44 0.71
C VAL A 242 -9.21 1.26 0.24
N MET A 243 -9.96 1.88 1.15
CA MET A 243 -11.13 2.65 0.75
C MET A 243 -11.42 3.88 1.60
N GLY A 244 -12.03 4.90 0.97
CA GLY A 244 -12.53 6.10 1.65
C GLY A 244 -11.45 6.95 2.32
N LEU A 245 -10.22 6.87 1.82
CA LEU A 245 -9.04 7.45 2.46
C LEU A 245 -8.37 8.46 1.53
N LYS A 246 -8.02 9.64 2.07
CA LYS A 246 -7.05 10.52 1.46
C LYS A 246 -5.66 10.17 1.99
N ILE A 247 -4.72 9.90 1.09
CA ILE A 247 -3.32 9.61 1.40
C ILE A 247 -2.51 10.79 0.89
N GLU A 248 -1.85 11.48 1.82
CA GLU A 248 -1.02 12.62 1.48
C GLU A 248 0.37 12.49 2.07
N ARG A 249 1.30 13.18 1.42
CA ARG A 249 2.65 13.34 1.93
C ARG A 249 2.88 14.79 2.25
N SER A 250 3.47 15.05 3.41
CA SER A 250 4.00 16.37 3.75
C SER A 250 5.52 16.27 3.88
N GLY A 251 6.24 16.91 2.96
CA GLY A 251 7.70 16.98 2.99
C GLY A 251 8.34 16.91 1.60
N THR A 252 9.62 17.26 1.52
CA THR A 252 10.42 17.25 0.29
C THR A 252 11.26 15.97 0.18
N GLY A 253 11.60 15.56 -1.04
CA GLY A 253 12.40 14.35 -1.29
C GLY A 253 11.84 13.47 -2.40
N SER A 254 12.75 12.86 -3.14
CA SER A 254 12.45 11.96 -4.26
C SER A 254 12.22 10.52 -3.80
N GLY A 255 11.74 9.68 -4.72
CA GLY A 255 11.46 8.26 -4.55
C GLY A 255 10.15 7.96 -3.80
N SER A 256 9.33 8.97 -3.50
CA SER A 256 8.11 8.79 -2.70
C SER A 256 6.97 8.19 -3.51
N LYS A 257 6.20 7.30 -2.87
CA LYS A 257 5.04 6.64 -3.49
C LYS A 257 3.80 6.74 -2.61
N GLY A 258 2.67 7.12 -3.18
CA GLY A 258 1.40 7.11 -2.45
C GLY A 258 1.00 5.68 -2.09
N VAL A 259 0.92 4.83 -3.13
CA VAL A 259 0.67 3.40 -2.99
C VAL A 259 1.69 2.60 -3.82
N GLU A 260 2.30 1.59 -3.20
CA GLU A 260 3.18 0.64 -3.88
C GLU A 260 2.64 -0.78 -3.75
N PHE A 261 2.21 -1.35 -4.87
CA PHE A 261 1.77 -2.73 -4.99
C PHE A 261 2.85 -3.59 -5.61
N VAL A 262 3.63 -4.26 -4.77
CA VAL A 262 4.68 -5.18 -5.20
C VAL A 262 4.10 -6.54 -5.58
N GLY A 263 2.95 -6.90 -5.00
CA GLY A 263 2.31 -8.20 -5.20
C GLY A 263 3.15 -9.34 -4.63
N ASN A 264 3.10 -10.50 -5.29
CA ASN A 264 3.78 -11.70 -4.82
C ASN A 264 5.28 -11.71 -5.16
N VAL A 265 6.16 -11.73 -4.16
CA VAL A 265 7.62 -11.73 -4.34
C VAL A 265 8.20 -13.13 -4.62
N THR A 266 7.47 -14.22 -4.35
CA THR A 266 7.93 -15.62 -4.52
C THR A 266 7.49 -16.29 -5.85
N GLY A 267 6.62 -15.64 -6.62
CA GLY A 267 5.97 -16.19 -7.83
C GLY A 267 4.75 -17.10 -7.58
N LYS A 268 4.33 -17.34 -6.32
CA LYS A 268 3.24 -18.29 -6.01
C LYS A 268 1.90 -17.60 -5.74
N GLY A 269 1.08 -17.46 -6.79
CA GLY A 269 -0.27 -16.91 -6.74
C GLY A 269 -0.34 -15.41 -7.07
N THR A 270 -1.50 -14.95 -7.53
CA THR A 270 -1.76 -13.54 -7.86
C THR A 270 -2.62 -12.90 -6.79
N GLY A 271 -2.07 -11.88 -6.13
CA GLY A 271 -2.82 -11.05 -5.20
C GLY A 271 -3.60 -9.95 -5.92
N THR A 272 -4.61 -9.40 -5.25
CA THR A 272 -5.39 -8.27 -5.74
C THR A 272 -5.31 -7.10 -4.76
N LEU A 273 -5.03 -5.89 -5.24
CA LEU A 273 -5.19 -4.66 -4.49
C LEU A 273 -6.35 -3.87 -5.08
N THR A 274 -7.33 -3.51 -4.25
CA THR A 274 -8.43 -2.61 -4.64
C THR A 274 -8.29 -1.27 -3.91
N LEU A 275 -8.23 -0.18 -4.66
CA LEU A 275 -8.32 1.20 -4.19
C LEU A 275 -9.70 1.73 -4.57
N ASN A 276 -10.56 2.04 -3.60
CA ASN A 276 -11.93 2.48 -3.84
C ASN A 276 -12.21 3.82 -3.13
N MET A 277 -12.57 4.87 -3.88
CA MET A 277 -12.74 6.23 -3.33
C MET A 277 -11.49 6.68 -2.57
N VAL A 278 -10.32 6.53 -3.18
CA VAL A 278 -9.03 6.93 -2.59
C VAL A 278 -8.51 8.18 -3.28
N GLU A 279 -8.05 9.14 -2.50
CA GLU A 279 -7.38 10.34 -2.99
C GLU A 279 -5.89 10.26 -2.64
N ILE A 280 -4.99 10.52 -3.59
CA ILE A 280 -3.54 10.44 -3.39
C ILE A 280 -2.92 11.77 -3.82
N SER A 281 -2.12 12.38 -2.93
CA SER A 281 -1.49 13.67 -3.23
C SER A 281 -0.11 13.88 -2.58
N GLY A 282 0.74 14.69 -3.22
CA GLY A 282 2.02 15.11 -2.66
C GLY A 282 3.16 14.08 -2.80
N PHE A 283 2.92 13.01 -3.57
CA PHE A 283 3.92 11.98 -3.88
C PHE A 283 4.51 12.18 -5.29
N GLU A 284 5.74 11.72 -5.48
CA GLU A 284 6.37 11.68 -6.79
C GLU A 284 5.70 10.63 -7.68
N THR A 285 5.47 9.43 -7.16
CA THR A 285 4.61 8.44 -7.82
C THR A 285 3.29 8.30 -7.06
N GLY A 286 2.16 8.47 -7.73
CA GLY A 286 0.86 8.28 -7.11
C GLY A 286 0.63 6.82 -6.72
N VAL A 287 0.58 5.95 -7.73
CA VAL A 287 0.40 4.50 -7.57
C VAL A 287 1.40 3.75 -8.46
N SER A 288 2.08 2.75 -7.91
CA SER A 288 3.00 1.87 -8.65
C SER A 288 2.62 0.42 -8.43
N ALA A 289 2.47 -0.36 -9.50
CA ALA A 289 2.20 -1.79 -9.45
C ALA A 289 3.21 -2.59 -10.28
N SER A 290 3.77 -3.65 -9.70
CA SER A 290 4.77 -4.50 -10.39
C SER A 290 4.35 -5.97 -10.58
N LYS A 291 3.43 -6.48 -9.75
CA LYS A 291 2.82 -7.81 -9.90
C LYS A 291 1.39 -7.85 -9.36
N GLY A 292 0.61 -8.83 -9.79
CA GLY A 292 -0.76 -9.04 -9.31
C GLY A 292 -1.78 -8.17 -10.05
N THR A 293 -2.98 -8.03 -9.49
CA THR A 293 -4.08 -7.25 -10.08
C THR A 293 -4.38 -6.02 -9.24
N LEU A 294 -4.20 -4.83 -9.82
CA LEU A 294 -4.56 -3.55 -9.22
C LEU A 294 -5.90 -3.06 -9.77
N ASN A 295 -6.87 -2.81 -8.89
CA ASN A 295 -8.15 -2.21 -9.24
C ASN A 295 -8.27 -0.84 -8.58
N ILE A 296 -8.47 0.22 -9.36
CA ILE A 296 -8.71 1.58 -8.89
C ILE A 296 -10.12 1.98 -9.32
N MET A 297 -10.98 2.32 -8.37
CA MET A 297 -12.39 2.59 -8.65
C MET A 297 -12.99 3.62 -7.68
N GLY A 298 -14.29 3.90 -7.83
CA GLY A 298 -15.03 4.80 -6.95
C GLY A 298 -14.61 6.27 -7.09
N ASN A 299 -14.33 6.73 -8.31
CA ASN A 299 -13.89 8.10 -8.59
C ASN A 299 -12.63 8.51 -7.82
N SER A 300 -11.69 7.57 -7.65
CA SER A 300 -10.39 7.84 -7.03
C SER A 300 -9.63 8.95 -7.77
N ALA A 301 -8.87 9.76 -7.03
CA ALA A 301 -8.10 10.87 -7.59
C ALA A 301 -6.61 10.73 -7.25
N ILE A 302 -5.75 10.91 -8.25
CA ILE A 302 -4.30 10.87 -8.09
C ILE A 302 -3.74 12.21 -8.54
N THR A 303 -2.97 12.87 -7.68
CA THR A 303 -2.28 14.12 -7.98
C THR A 303 -0.82 14.02 -7.57
N VAL A 304 0.09 14.21 -8.51
CA VAL A 304 1.53 14.03 -8.25
C VAL A 304 2.27 15.36 -8.19
N THR A 305 3.44 15.34 -7.56
CA THR A 305 4.34 16.49 -7.54
C THR A 305 4.93 16.76 -8.91
N SER A 306 5.54 17.94 -9.09
CA SER A 306 6.23 18.30 -10.34
C SER A 306 7.22 17.22 -10.79
N GLY A 307 7.16 16.84 -12.06
CA GLY A 307 7.99 15.77 -12.65
C GLY A 307 7.58 14.35 -12.23
N GLY A 308 6.52 14.21 -11.43
CA GLY A 308 6.03 12.93 -10.93
C GLY A 308 5.24 12.10 -11.94
N MET A 309 4.83 10.91 -11.51
CA MET A 309 4.09 9.93 -12.31
C MET A 309 2.81 9.49 -11.59
N GLY A 310 1.65 9.70 -12.22
CA GLY A 310 0.37 9.34 -11.63
C GLY A 310 0.22 7.85 -11.35
N LEU A 311 0.21 7.04 -12.41
CA LEU A 311 0.07 5.58 -12.35
C LEU A 311 1.19 4.87 -13.12
N GLU A 312 1.95 4.03 -12.45
CA GLU A 312 2.99 3.17 -13.03
C GLU A 312 2.57 1.70 -12.97
N VAL A 313 2.50 1.03 -14.11
CA VAL A 313 2.22 -0.42 -14.19
C VAL A 313 3.39 -1.09 -14.92
N LYS A 314 4.10 -1.99 -14.25
CA LYS A 314 5.32 -2.62 -14.76
C LYS A 314 5.39 -4.10 -14.42
N GLY A 315 6.41 -4.78 -14.97
CA GLY A 315 6.63 -6.20 -14.73
C GLY A 315 5.41 -7.02 -15.15
N GLU A 316 4.87 -7.79 -14.22
CA GLU A 316 3.76 -8.72 -14.46
C GLU A 316 2.43 -8.21 -13.86
N ALA A 317 2.34 -6.93 -13.53
CA ALA A 317 1.11 -6.33 -13.00
C ALA A 317 0.04 -6.15 -14.09
N MET A 318 -1.19 -6.48 -13.73
CA MET A 318 -2.39 -6.00 -14.44
C MET A 318 -3.01 -4.87 -13.64
N ALA A 319 -3.59 -3.88 -14.33
CA ALA A 319 -4.28 -2.80 -13.67
C ALA A 319 -5.58 -2.43 -14.38
N THR A 320 -6.60 -2.06 -13.61
CA THR A 320 -7.83 -1.46 -14.10
C THR A 320 -8.09 -0.19 -13.30
N MET A 321 -8.32 0.93 -13.96
CA MET A 321 -8.85 2.15 -13.36
C MET A 321 -10.20 2.48 -13.99
N THR A 322 -11.24 2.62 -13.17
CA THR A 322 -12.60 2.95 -13.62
C THR A 322 -13.08 4.23 -12.95
N GLY A 323 -13.37 5.25 -13.77
CA GLY A 323 -13.69 6.59 -13.32
C GLY A 323 -12.49 7.30 -12.69
N GLY A 324 -12.75 8.50 -12.17
CA GLY A 324 -11.76 9.27 -11.43
C GLY A 324 -10.78 10.03 -12.33
N ARG A 325 -9.70 10.52 -11.72
CA ARG A 325 -8.76 11.40 -12.41
C ARG A 325 -7.31 11.19 -12.00
N ILE A 326 -6.40 11.47 -12.93
CA ILE A 326 -4.96 11.54 -12.72
C ILE A 326 -4.50 12.93 -13.14
N VAL A 327 -3.82 13.64 -12.25
CA VAL A 327 -3.35 15.00 -12.46
C VAL A 327 -1.84 15.05 -12.27
N GLY A 328 -1.12 15.23 -13.37
CA GLY A 328 0.32 15.51 -13.39
C GLY A 328 0.64 16.94 -12.96
N SER A 329 1.94 17.22 -12.78
CA SER A 329 2.44 18.58 -12.65
C SER A 329 3.80 18.74 -13.33
N GLY A 330 4.04 19.90 -13.94
CA GLY A 330 5.32 20.22 -14.60
C GLY A 330 5.63 19.24 -15.73
N ASP A 331 6.85 18.70 -15.75
CA ASP A 331 7.29 17.70 -16.75
C ASP A 331 6.81 16.27 -16.44
N GLY A 332 5.84 16.14 -15.54
CA GLY A 332 5.31 14.86 -15.07
C GLY A 332 4.55 14.06 -16.15
N MET A 333 4.24 12.83 -15.79
CA MET A 333 3.52 11.87 -16.63
C MET A 333 2.22 11.44 -15.96
N GLY A 334 1.15 11.30 -16.74
CA GLY A 334 -0.11 10.74 -16.22
C GLY A 334 0.03 9.25 -15.91
N VAL A 335 0.24 8.44 -16.94
CA VAL A 335 0.26 6.97 -16.84
C VAL A 335 1.45 6.39 -17.59
N LYS A 336 2.14 5.42 -16.99
CA LYS A 336 3.17 4.60 -17.64
C LYS A 336 2.81 3.13 -17.61
N MET A 337 2.67 2.52 -18.78
CA MET A 337 2.52 1.09 -18.97
C MET A 337 3.82 0.48 -19.51
N GLY A 338 4.60 -0.11 -18.60
CA GLY A 338 5.79 -0.90 -18.90
C GLY A 338 5.61 -2.41 -18.66
N SER A 339 4.39 -2.88 -18.37
CA SER A 339 4.12 -4.31 -18.16
C SER A 339 3.87 -5.06 -19.49
N SER A 340 4.10 -6.37 -19.47
CA SER A 340 3.71 -7.33 -20.52
C SER A 340 2.22 -7.71 -20.49
N LYS A 341 1.45 -7.24 -19.49
CA LYS A 341 0.05 -7.61 -19.28
C LYS A 341 -0.92 -6.50 -19.72
N THR A 342 -2.07 -6.39 -19.05
CA THR A 342 -3.15 -5.49 -19.44
C THR A 342 -3.27 -4.31 -18.47
N LEU A 343 -3.44 -3.12 -19.04
CA LEU A 343 -3.93 -1.94 -18.35
C LEU A 343 -5.26 -1.50 -18.99
N MET A 344 -6.31 -1.37 -18.18
CA MET A 344 -7.61 -0.84 -18.62
C MET A 344 -7.88 0.51 -17.95
N LEU A 345 -8.16 1.53 -18.76
CA LEU A 345 -8.57 2.87 -18.31
C LEU A 345 -9.99 3.12 -18.82
N ASN A 346 -10.97 3.03 -17.93
CA ASN A 346 -12.38 3.23 -18.27
C ASN A 346 -12.87 4.57 -17.69
N SER A 347 -13.21 5.51 -18.56
CA SER A 347 -13.75 6.83 -18.19
C SER A 347 -12.83 7.60 -17.22
N VAL A 348 -11.53 7.56 -17.46
CA VAL A 348 -10.52 8.23 -16.63
C VAL A 348 -10.11 9.55 -17.28
N ASP A 349 -10.12 10.63 -16.50
CA ASP A 349 -9.59 11.91 -16.94
C ASP A 349 -8.13 12.07 -16.52
N ILE A 350 -7.26 12.38 -17.49
CA ILE A 350 -5.82 12.53 -17.30
C ILE A 350 -5.43 13.93 -17.76
N SER A 351 -4.92 14.75 -16.85
CA SER A 351 -4.51 16.12 -17.15
C SER A 351 -3.17 16.45 -16.51
N ASN A 352 -2.63 17.62 -16.83
CA ASN A 352 -1.39 18.12 -16.25
C ASN A 352 -1.52 19.58 -15.85
N VAL A 353 -1.07 19.93 -14.65
CA VAL A 353 -1.04 21.33 -14.22
C VAL A 353 0.26 21.98 -14.71
N GLY A 354 0.13 22.84 -15.71
CA GLY A 354 1.23 23.51 -16.40
C GLY A 354 1.52 22.90 -17.77
N VAL A 355 1.93 23.74 -18.73
CA VAL A 355 2.38 23.26 -20.05
C VAL A 355 3.78 22.65 -19.88
N GLY A 356 3.97 21.38 -20.25
CA GLY A 356 5.29 20.71 -20.15
C GLY A 356 5.26 19.21 -19.83
N GLY A 357 4.10 18.68 -19.41
CA GLY A 357 3.98 17.25 -19.12
C GLY A 357 4.32 16.42 -20.36
N LYS A 358 5.27 15.50 -20.24
CA LYS A 358 5.84 14.82 -21.40
C LYS A 358 4.82 13.90 -22.08
N TYR A 359 4.15 13.07 -21.30
CA TYR A 359 3.17 12.09 -21.78
C TYR A 359 1.95 12.01 -20.88
N GLY A 360 0.75 12.08 -21.46
CA GLY A 360 -0.49 11.73 -20.76
C GLY A 360 -0.51 10.24 -20.44
N VAL A 361 -0.35 9.41 -21.47
CA VAL A 361 -0.17 7.96 -21.35
C VAL A 361 1.04 7.51 -22.17
N GLN A 362 1.94 6.75 -21.56
CA GLN A 362 3.11 6.16 -22.23
C GLN A 362 3.05 4.63 -22.17
N VAL A 363 3.12 3.97 -23.33
CA VAL A 363 3.15 2.51 -23.46
C VAL A 363 4.52 2.09 -24.00
N THR A 364 5.30 1.43 -23.16
CA THR A 364 6.65 0.94 -23.49
C THR A 364 6.80 -0.57 -23.32
N GLY A 365 5.85 -1.22 -22.63
CA GLY A 365 5.83 -2.68 -22.50
C GLY A 365 5.11 -3.36 -23.66
N GLU A 366 5.31 -4.66 -23.82
CA GLU A 366 4.65 -5.50 -24.82
C GLU A 366 3.16 -5.74 -24.55
N GLY A 367 2.66 -5.25 -23.42
CA GLY A 367 1.30 -5.43 -22.96
C GLY A 367 0.23 -4.70 -23.79
N THR A 368 -1.01 -4.83 -23.35
CA THR A 368 -2.17 -4.15 -23.95
C THR A 368 -2.67 -3.04 -23.04
N VAL A 369 -2.81 -1.83 -23.59
CA VAL A 369 -3.54 -0.73 -22.95
C VAL A 369 -4.88 -0.57 -23.64
N THR A 370 -5.97 -0.62 -22.89
CA THR A 370 -7.32 -0.35 -23.40
C THR A 370 -7.89 0.87 -22.72
N MET A 371 -8.21 1.89 -23.51
CA MET A 371 -8.87 3.11 -23.09
C MET A 371 -10.32 3.12 -23.60
N MET A 372 -11.26 3.26 -22.67
CA MET A 372 -12.70 3.30 -22.96
C MET A 372 -13.27 4.61 -22.40
N GLY A 373 -13.44 5.61 -23.26
CA GLY A 373 -13.86 6.95 -22.85
C GLY A 373 -12.76 7.73 -22.13
N GLY A 374 -13.16 8.71 -21.32
CA GLY A 374 -12.24 9.61 -20.60
C GLY A 374 -11.58 10.66 -21.49
N SER A 375 -10.73 11.50 -20.89
CA SER A 375 -10.03 12.58 -21.59
C SER A 375 -8.55 12.65 -21.23
N ILE A 376 -7.72 13.05 -22.18
CA ILE A 376 -6.30 13.38 -21.99
C ILE A 376 -6.08 14.81 -22.46
N MET A 377 -5.49 15.65 -21.61
CA MET A 377 -5.22 17.04 -21.96
C MET A 377 -3.97 17.60 -21.28
N GLU A 378 -3.43 18.68 -21.85
CA GLU A 378 -2.35 19.49 -21.26
C GLU A 378 -0.97 18.80 -21.23
N PHE A 379 -0.76 17.80 -22.09
CA PHE A 379 0.54 17.16 -22.32
C PHE A 379 1.14 17.54 -23.68
N GLU A 380 2.47 17.50 -23.79
CA GLU A 380 3.19 17.63 -25.07
C GLU A 380 2.82 16.49 -26.02
N THR A 381 2.83 15.25 -25.49
CA THR A 381 2.28 14.10 -26.19
C THR A 381 1.11 13.54 -25.41
N GLY A 382 -0.08 13.50 -26.02
CA GLY A 382 -1.26 12.94 -25.37
C GLY A 382 -1.06 11.47 -25.01
N VAL A 383 -0.84 10.65 -26.03
CA VAL A 383 -0.51 9.22 -25.88
C VAL A 383 0.70 8.86 -26.74
N SER A 384 1.65 8.11 -26.19
CA SER A 384 2.79 7.56 -26.92
C SER A 384 2.86 6.05 -26.71
N ALA A 385 2.93 5.29 -27.80
CA ALA A 385 3.14 3.85 -27.79
C ALA A 385 4.36 3.50 -28.64
N SER A 386 5.37 2.88 -28.03
CA SER A 386 6.55 2.37 -28.72
C SER A 386 6.61 0.83 -28.76
N ASN A 387 5.83 0.17 -27.92
CA ASN A 387 5.67 -1.29 -27.97
C ASN A 387 4.23 -1.67 -27.58
N GLY A 388 3.90 -2.95 -27.71
CA GLY A 388 2.61 -3.50 -27.30
C GLY A 388 1.44 -3.01 -28.14
N THR A 389 0.24 -3.16 -27.59
CA THR A 389 -1.02 -2.81 -28.26
C THR A 389 -1.78 -1.73 -27.50
N LEU A 390 -2.08 -0.62 -28.16
CA LEU A 390 -2.98 0.41 -27.67
C LEU A 390 -4.34 0.27 -28.34
N VAL A 391 -5.40 0.19 -27.55
CA VAL A 391 -6.79 0.17 -28.03
C VAL A 391 -7.51 1.37 -27.43
N MET A 392 -8.06 2.25 -28.26
CA MET A 392 -8.86 3.39 -27.86
C MET A 392 -10.28 3.28 -28.44
N MET A 393 -11.28 3.39 -27.57
CA MET A 393 -12.68 3.25 -27.93
C MET A 393 -13.62 4.00 -26.98
N GLY A 394 -14.92 3.96 -27.25
CA GLY A 394 -15.93 4.51 -26.33
C GLY A 394 -15.86 6.03 -26.17
N GLY A 395 -15.44 6.75 -27.23
CA GLY A 395 -15.37 8.21 -27.21
C GLY A 395 -14.21 8.79 -26.39
N THR A 396 -13.09 8.07 -26.24
CA THR A 396 -11.84 8.62 -25.66
C THR A 396 -11.43 9.91 -26.39
N LYS A 397 -11.08 10.95 -25.64
CA LYS A 397 -10.71 12.27 -26.17
C LYS A 397 -9.28 12.62 -25.83
N ILE A 398 -8.50 13.06 -26.82
CA ILE A 398 -7.15 13.61 -26.62
C ILE A 398 -7.15 15.04 -27.10
N THR A 399 -6.69 15.98 -26.28
CA THR A 399 -6.51 17.38 -26.66
C THR A 399 -5.09 17.84 -26.37
N VAL A 400 -4.37 18.26 -27.40
CA VAL A 400 -3.01 18.81 -27.29
C VAL A 400 -2.96 20.25 -27.78
N LYS A 401 -2.00 21.01 -27.25
CA LYS A 401 -1.72 22.40 -27.62
C LYS A 401 -0.25 22.50 -28.02
N GLY A 402 0.03 22.35 -29.31
CA GLY A 402 1.36 21.97 -29.77
C GLY A 402 1.60 20.46 -29.56
N GLY A 403 2.72 19.95 -30.08
CA GLY A 403 3.13 18.56 -29.86
C GLY A 403 2.31 17.52 -30.64
N THR A 404 2.13 16.34 -30.06
CA THR A 404 1.54 15.17 -30.75
C THR A 404 0.35 14.60 -29.99
N GLY A 405 -0.81 14.45 -30.61
CA GLY A 405 -1.99 13.83 -30.00
C GLY A 405 -1.73 12.36 -29.66
N LEU A 406 -1.48 11.56 -30.70
CA LEU A 406 -1.08 10.16 -30.60
C LEU A 406 0.21 9.90 -31.38
N GLU A 407 1.22 9.37 -30.70
CA GLU A 407 2.47 8.90 -31.28
C GLU A 407 2.52 7.37 -31.24
N VAL A 408 2.66 6.72 -32.39
CA VAL A 408 2.84 5.26 -32.52
C VAL A 408 4.16 5.01 -33.24
N LYS A 409 5.08 4.31 -32.59
CA LYS A 409 6.43 4.12 -33.12
C LYS A 409 6.98 2.73 -32.89
N GLU A 410 8.14 2.47 -33.48
CA GLU A 410 8.87 1.20 -33.35
C GLU A 410 7.99 0.02 -33.78
N THR A 411 7.58 -0.86 -32.86
CA THR A 411 6.78 -2.06 -33.16
C THR A 411 5.35 -1.97 -32.60
N ALA A 412 4.96 -0.81 -32.07
CA ALA A 412 3.64 -0.64 -31.46
C ALA A 412 2.50 -0.77 -32.47
N SER A 413 1.37 -1.28 -31.99
CA SER A 413 0.10 -1.28 -32.72
C SER A 413 -0.93 -0.41 -32.00
N ALA A 414 -1.60 0.48 -32.72
CA ALA A 414 -2.70 1.28 -32.21
C ALA A 414 -4.00 0.98 -32.97
N ILE A 415 -5.09 0.79 -32.23
CA ILE A 415 -6.43 0.58 -32.78
C ILE A 415 -7.36 1.64 -32.22
N LEU A 416 -7.84 2.53 -33.07
CA LEU A 416 -8.76 3.61 -32.71
C LEU A 416 -10.12 3.28 -33.30
N MET A 417 -11.12 3.16 -32.44
CA MET A 417 -12.48 2.89 -32.88
C MET A 417 -13.51 3.65 -32.03
N GLY A 418 -14.79 3.49 -32.37
CA GLY A 418 -15.91 3.89 -31.50
C GLY A 418 -15.92 5.38 -31.14
N GLY A 419 -15.65 6.26 -32.12
CA GLY A 419 -15.75 7.71 -31.93
C GLY A 419 -14.59 8.34 -31.14
N THR A 420 -13.42 7.70 -31.11
CA THR A 420 -12.21 8.30 -30.53
C THR A 420 -11.89 9.64 -31.21
N GLU A 421 -11.62 10.68 -30.43
CA GLU A 421 -11.37 12.05 -30.91
C GLU A 421 -9.98 12.52 -30.51
N ILE A 422 -9.19 13.01 -31.47
CA ILE A 422 -7.92 13.68 -31.25
C ILE A 422 -8.02 15.12 -31.77
N LYS A 423 -7.78 16.09 -30.90
CA LYS A 423 -7.90 17.52 -31.19
C LYS A 423 -6.57 18.22 -30.97
N VAL A 424 -6.07 18.88 -32.02
CA VAL A 424 -4.88 19.73 -31.98
C VAL A 424 -5.32 21.19 -31.99
N THR A 425 -4.98 21.93 -30.93
CA THR A 425 -5.51 23.29 -30.70
C THR A 425 -4.56 24.41 -31.10
N SER A 426 -3.25 24.16 -31.23
CA SER A 426 -2.28 25.20 -31.58
C SER A 426 -1.00 24.61 -32.18
N GLY A 427 -0.96 24.42 -33.51
CA GLY A 427 0.14 23.70 -34.16
C GLY A 427 0.36 22.27 -33.64
N GLY A 428 1.17 21.47 -34.34
CA GLY A 428 1.47 20.09 -33.97
C GLY A 428 0.77 19.03 -34.83
N THR A 429 0.80 17.79 -34.38
CA THR A 429 0.40 16.60 -35.13
C THR A 429 -0.67 15.83 -34.38
N GLY A 430 -1.79 15.51 -35.02
CA GLY A 430 -2.85 14.70 -34.41
C GLY A 430 -2.40 13.25 -34.21
N LEU A 431 -1.95 12.61 -35.29
CA LEU A 431 -1.40 11.25 -35.28
C LEU A 431 -0.05 11.19 -35.99
N SER A 432 0.94 10.62 -35.32
CA SER A 432 2.25 10.29 -35.91
C SER A 432 2.47 8.78 -35.85
N VAL A 433 2.77 8.15 -36.99
CA VAL A 433 3.10 6.72 -37.09
C VAL A 433 4.47 6.59 -37.75
N SER A 434 5.40 5.86 -37.11
CA SER A 434 6.79 5.71 -37.61
C SER A 434 7.40 4.36 -37.27
N GLY A 435 8.47 3.96 -37.97
CA GLY A 435 9.07 2.63 -37.81
C GLY A 435 8.21 1.53 -38.45
N GLU A 436 8.13 0.37 -37.80
CA GLU A 436 7.27 -0.76 -38.19
C GLU A 436 5.87 -0.67 -37.56
N ALA A 437 5.56 0.45 -36.93
CA ALA A 437 4.31 0.65 -36.21
C ALA A 437 3.10 0.64 -37.13
N MET A 438 1.97 0.19 -36.58
CA MET A 438 0.70 0.16 -37.29
C MET A 438 -0.36 0.94 -36.53
N ALA A 439 -1.18 1.71 -37.26
CA ALA A 439 -2.37 2.35 -36.73
C ALA A 439 -3.57 1.95 -37.57
N THR A 440 -4.59 1.37 -36.93
CA THR A 440 -5.90 1.08 -37.53
C THR A 440 -6.92 2.07 -36.99
N LEU A 441 -7.58 2.80 -37.89
CA LEU A 441 -8.58 3.80 -37.52
C LEU A 441 -9.94 3.40 -38.11
N THR A 442 -10.96 3.29 -37.26
CA THR A 442 -12.33 2.96 -37.67
C THR A 442 -13.32 3.90 -36.98
N GLY A 443 -13.74 4.95 -37.68
CA GLY A 443 -14.62 5.98 -37.10
C GLY A 443 -13.94 6.85 -36.04
N ALA A 444 -12.63 7.04 -36.14
CA ALA A 444 -11.88 8.01 -35.34
C ALA A 444 -11.89 9.39 -36.02
N VAL A 445 -11.87 10.46 -35.23
CA VAL A 445 -11.85 11.84 -35.70
C VAL A 445 -10.55 12.50 -35.25
N ILE A 446 -9.75 12.99 -36.20
CA ILE A 446 -8.56 13.78 -35.91
C ILE A 446 -8.72 15.15 -36.56
N LYS A 447 -8.56 16.22 -35.78
CA LYS A 447 -8.77 17.59 -36.26
C LYS A 447 -7.78 18.60 -35.69
N GLY A 448 -7.24 19.44 -36.57
CA GLY A 448 -6.61 20.71 -36.21
C GLY A 448 -7.63 21.85 -36.21
N THR A 449 -7.59 22.75 -35.22
CA THR A 449 -8.57 23.85 -35.11
C THR A 449 -8.07 25.22 -35.55
N ASP A 450 -6.78 25.38 -35.80
CA ASP A 450 -6.15 26.68 -36.11
C ASP A 450 -5.56 26.75 -37.52
N GLY A 451 -5.81 25.73 -38.36
CA GLY A 451 -5.22 25.60 -39.70
C GLY A 451 -3.71 25.33 -39.71
N LYS A 452 -3.08 25.15 -38.54
CA LYS A 452 -1.64 24.86 -38.39
C LYS A 452 -1.38 23.46 -37.82
N GLY A 453 -2.32 22.91 -37.05
CA GLY A 453 -2.27 21.50 -36.63
C GLY A 453 -2.62 20.56 -37.78
N MET A 454 -1.77 19.55 -38.02
CA MET A 454 -2.05 18.48 -38.99
C MET A 454 -2.95 17.43 -38.33
N GLY A 455 -4.07 17.13 -38.97
CA GLY A 455 -4.95 16.02 -38.59
C GLY A 455 -4.40 14.67 -39.02
#